data_AF-A0A9Q3L5R3-F1
#
_entry.id   AF-A0A9Q3L5R3-F1
#
_cell.length_a   1.000
_cell.length_b   1.000
_cell.length_c   1.000
_cell.angle_alpha   90.00
_cell.angle_beta   90.00
_cell.angle_gamma   90.00
#
_symmetry.space_group_name_H-M   'P 1'
#
loop_
_entity.id
_entity.type
_entity.pdbx_description
1 polymer ?
#
loop_
_entity_poly.entity_id
_entity_poly.type
_entity_poly.pdbx_seq_one_letter_code
_entity_poly.pdbx_strand_id
1 'polypeptide(L)'
;MQQWNAFLQVVCYLYYSKNLFLTFKNRSSHHIEMYTDAYWGNSPIDNRSISGFTVSINLHLISWQSEKQQTVSHSTTEAEYKYLSDAAKETIWLMNLMRKVQLTTSSLNPLLLNYNK
;
A
#
# COMPACT_ATOMS: atom_id res chain seq x y z
N MET A 1 15.23 -19.21 17.07
CA MET A 1 14.47 -20.06 16.12
C MET A 1 13.40 -19.30 15.33
N GLN A 2 12.63 -18.39 15.94
CA GLN A 2 11.53 -17.68 15.26
C GLN A 2 11.96 -16.81 14.06
N GLN A 3 13.08 -16.07 14.17
CA GLN A 3 13.62 -15.27 13.07
C GLN A 3 14.10 -16.14 11.88
N TRP A 4 14.67 -17.31 12.16
CA TRP A 4 15.11 -18.26 11.14
C TRP A 4 13.92 -18.82 10.36
N ASN A 5 12.83 -19.16 11.05
CA ASN A 5 11.61 -19.63 10.40
C ASN A 5 10.96 -18.55 9.53
N ALA A 6 10.93 -17.29 10.00
CA ALA A 6 10.44 -16.16 9.21
C ALA A 6 11.30 -15.92 7.96
N PHE A 7 12.62 -16.02 8.10
CA PHE A 7 13.55 -15.93 6.97
C PHE A 7 13.29 -17.04 5.93
N LEU A 8 13.19 -18.30 6.39
CA LEU A 8 12.88 -19.43 5.51
C LEU A 8 11.52 -19.25 4.82
N GLN A 9 10.52 -18.71 5.51
CA GLN A 9 9.21 -18.43 4.91
C GLN A 9 9.31 -17.44 3.75
N VAL A 10 10.07 -16.36 3.90
CA VAL A 10 10.31 -15.39 2.83
C VAL A 10 11.04 -16.04 1.66
N VAL A 11 12.11 -16.79 1.92
CA VAL A 11 12.90 -17.47 0.88
C VAL A 11 12.05 -18.48 0.11
N CYS A 12 11.29 -19.31 0.82
CA CYS A 12 10.36 -20.26 0.21
C CYS A 12 9.30 -19.55 -0.61
N TYR A 13 8.70 -18.47 -0.08
CA TYR A 13 7.71 -17.69 -0.81
C TYR A 13 8.31 -17.16 -2.13
N LEU A 14 9.50 -16.55 -2.10
CA LEU A 14 10.18 -16.06 -3.30
C LEU A 14 10.49 -17.19 -4.30
N TYR A 15 10.94 -18.35 -3.82
CA TYR A 15 11.25 -19.49 -4.67
C TYR A 15 10.01 -20.08 -5.36
N TYR A 16 8.89 -20.22 -4.63
CA TYR A 16 7.64 -20.76 -5.17
C TYR A 16 6.88 -19.74 -6.03
N SER A 17 6.97 -18.45 -5.70
CA SER A 17 6.30 -17.37 -6.43
C SER A 17 7.08 -16.82 -7.63
N LYS A 18 8.28 -17.34 -7.93
CA LYS A 18 9.14 -16.86 -9.02
C LYS A 18 8.48 -16.81 -10.40
N ASN A 19 7.45 -17.64 -10.62
CA ASN A 19 6.70 -17.73 -11.88
C ASN A 19 5.28 -17.13 -11.76
N LEU A 20 4.97 -16.43 -10.66
CA LEU A 20 3.70 -15.72 -10.52
C LEU A 20 3.83 -14.34 -11.15
N PHE A 21 2.81 -13.95 -11.91
CA PHE A 21 2.73 -12.66 -12.57
C PHE A 21 1.36 -12.03 -12.31
N LEU A 22 1.34 -10.71 -12.24
CA LEU A 22 0.09 -9.95 -12.18
C LEU A 22 -0.60 -10.03 -13.55
N THR A 23 -1.85 -10.48 -13.55
CA THR A 23 -2.66 -10.56 -14.77
C THR A 23 -3.61 -9.37 -14.85
N PHE A 24 -3.31 -8.44 -15.75
CA PHE A 24 -4.15 -7.30 -16.02
C PHE A 24 -5.22 -7.67 -17.05
N LYS A 25 -6.48 -7.48 -16.71
CA LYS A 25 -7.64 -7.65 -17.59
C LYS A 25 -8.16 -6.30 -18.00
N ASN A 26 -8.44 -6.12 -19.29
CA ASN A 26 -9.09 -4.91 -19.78
C ASN A 26 -10.49 -4.80 -19.13
N ARG A 27 -10.71 -3.71 -18.40
CA ARG A 27 -11.96 -3.37 -17.75
C ARG A 27 -12.32 -1.96 -18.19
N SER A 28 -13.58 -1.76 -18.54
CA SER A 28 -14.08 -0.49 -19.11
C SER A 28 -14.20 0.64 -18.10
N SER A 29 -14.31 0.32 -16.81
CA SER A 29 -14.25 1.31 -15.73
C SER A 29 -12.81 1.79 -15.53
N HIS A 30 -12.61 2.94 -14.89
CA HIS A 30 -11.31 3.42 -14.45
C HIS A 30 -11.42 3.83 -12.98
N HIS A 31 -11.76 2.85 -12.13
CA HIS A 31 -11.96 3.06 -10.71
C HIS A 31 -10.63 2.96 -9.96
N ILE A 32 -10.25 4.01 -9.24
CA ILE A 32 -9.05 4.04 -8.39
C ILE A 32 -9.47 3.74 -6.95
N GLU A 33 -8.82 2.75 -6.35
CA GLU A 33 -8.96 2.37 -4.95
C GLU A 33 -7.61 2.51 -4.26
N MET A 34 -7.61 3.01 -3.04
CA MET A 34 -6.41 3.13 -2.21
C MET A 34 -6.70 2.54 -0.84
N TYR A 35 -5.79 1.69 -0.37
CA TYR A 35 -5.78 1.16 0.98
C TYR A 35 -4.51 1.59 1.69
N THR A 36 -4.60 1.82 2.99
CA THR A 36 -3.50 2.19 3.86
C THR A 36 -3.59 1.36 5.13
N ASP A 37 -2.46 0.87 5.60
CA ASP A 37 -2.35 0.17 6.86
C ASP A 37 -1.11 0.64 7.62
N ALA A 38 -1.19 0.68 8.94
CA ALA A 38 -0.08 1.03 9.81
C ALA A 38 -0.07 0.12 11.03
N TYR A 39 1.02 -0.62 11.17
CA TYR A 39 1.26 -1.50 12.29
C TYR A 39 2.23 -0.85 13.29
N TRP A 40 1.76 -0.63 14.51
CA TRP A 40 2.53 -0.13 15.64
C TRP A 40 2.87 -1.28 16.61
N GLY A 41 4.10 -1.29 17.16
CA GLY A 41 4.43 -2.13 18.32
C GLY A 41 5.39 -3.33 18.11
N ASN A 42 5.98 -3.54 16.92
CA ASN A 42 6.89 -4.68 16.69
C ASN A 42 8.40 -4.38 16.83
N SER A 43 8.79 -3.15 17.16
CA SER A 43 10.21 -2.82 17.39
C SER A 43 10.45 -2.42 18.85
N PRO A 44 10.92 -3.35 19.71
CA PRO A 44 11.33 -3.02 21.08
C PRO A 44 12.56 -2.10 21.15
N ILE A 45 13.17 -1.76 19.99
CA ILE A 45 14.39 -0.97 19.89
C ILE A 45 14.10 0.49 19.50
N ASP A 46 13.14 0.74 18.59
CA ASP A 46 12.98 2.08 17.99
C ASP A 46 11.57 2.70 18.11
N ASN A 47 10.55 1.97 18.61
CA ASN A 47 9.14 2.45 18.64
C ASN A 47 8.57 2.96 17.30
N ARG A 48 9.25 2.67 16.18
CA ARG A 48 8.84 3.10 14.83
C ARG A 48 7.82 2.14 14.27
N SER A 49 6.71 2.68 13.78
CA SER A 49 5.66 1.93 13.09
C SER A 49 6.14 1.46 11.71
N ILE A 50 5.58 0.35 11.25
CA ILE A 50 5.68 -0.07 9.86
C ILE A 50 4.36 0.32 9.20
N SER A 51 4.42 1.07 8.12
CA SER A 51 3.23 1.49 7.40
C SER A 51 3.33 1.11 5.94
N GLY A 52 2.18 0.94 5.32
CA GLY A 52 2.10 0.62 3.91
C GLY A 52 0.84 1.19 3.27
N PHE A 53 0.90 1.32 1.95
CA PHE A 53 -0.27 1.64 1.15
C PHE A 53 -0.26 0.82 -0.13
N THR A 54 -1.44 0.68 -0.72
CA THR A 54 -1.65 0.08 -2.03
C THR A 54 -2.64 0.91 -2.81
N VAL A 55 -2.32 1.25 -4.06
CA VAL A 55 -3.19 1.91 -5.02
C VAL A 55 -3.48 0.94 -6.17
N SER A 56 -4.76 0.68 -6.41
CA SER A 56 -5.22 -0.19 -7.48
C SER A 56 -6.18 0.51 -8.44
N ILE A 57 -6.15 0.11 -9.72
CA ILE A 57 -7.10 0.54 -10.73
C ILE A 57 -7.87 -0.67 -11.25
N ASN A 58 -9.18 -0.68 -11.07
CA ASN A 58 -10.06 -1.79 -11.46
C ASN A 58 -9.60 -3.17 -10.91
N LEU A 59 -9.20 -3.23 -9.64
CA LEU A 59 -8.59 -4.40 -8.97
C LEU A 59 -7.18 -4.77 -9.46
N HIS A 60 -6.52 -3.90 -10.22
CA HIS A 60 -5.13 -4.11 -10.62
C HIS A 60 -4.21 -3.25 -9.76
N LEU A 61 -3.31 -3.87 -9.01
CA LEU A 61 -2.34 -3.16 -8.18
C LEU A 61 -1.31 -2.44 -9.06
N ILE A 62 -1.15 -1.13 -8.87
CA ILE A 62 -0.28 -0.28 -9.72
C ILE A 62 0.82 0.38 -8.91
N SER A 63 0.53 0.81 -7.69
CA SER A 63 1.54 1.36 -6.77
C SER A 63 1.33 0.77 -5.39
N TRP A 64 2.43 0.44 -4.73
CA TRP A 64 2.41 -0.03 -3.35
C TRP A 64 3.72 0.36 -2.69
N GLN A 65 3.66 0.57 -1.39
CA GLN A 65 4.84 0.83 -0.58
C GLN A 65 4.63 0.20 0.79
N SER A 66 5.72 -0.30 1.38
CA SER A 66 5.78 -0.64 2.78
C SER A 66 7.09 -0.10 3.33
N GLU A 67 7.02 0.74 4.34
CA GLU A 67 8.17 1.43 4.91
C GLU A 67 8.09 1.45 6.44
N LYS A 68 9.26 1.32 7.08
CA LYS A 68 9.42 1.65 8.49
C LYS A 68 9.48 3.17 8.63
N GLN A 69 8.51 3.76 9.32
CA GLN A 69 8.38 5.21 9.44
C GLN A 69 9.68 5.84 10.00
N GLN A 70 10.15 6.91 9.36
CA GLN A 70 11.38 7.62 9.78
C GLN A 70 11.22 8.33 11.12
N THR A 71 10.02 8.80 11.41
CA THR A 71 9.67 9.48 12.66
C THR A 71 9.00 8.53 13.63
N VAL A 72 9.29 8.68 14.91
CA VAL A 72 8.53 8.02 15.98
C VAL A 72 7.16 8.69 16.05
N SER A 73 6.09 7.93 15.90
CA SER A 73 4.73 8.39 16.16
C SER A 73 4.38 8.17 17.63
N HIS A 74 3.71 9.14 18.24
CA HIS A 74 3.32 9.06 19.64
C HIS A 74 2.02 8.25 19.83
N SER A 75 1.32 7.92 18.75
CA SER A 75 0.15 7.04 18.73
C SER A 75 0.01 6.29 17.40
N THR A 76 -0.77 5.21 17.38
CA THR A 76 -1.15 4.49 16.15
C THR A 76 -1.89 5.41 15.18
N THR A 77 -2.82 6.21 15.70
CA THR A 77 -3.64 7.14 14.92
C THR A 77 -2.78 8.19 14.22
N GLU A 78 -1.79 8.76 14.91
CA GLU A 78 -0.84 9.70 14.28
C GLU A 78 -0.04 9.03 13.15
N ALA A 79 0.42 7.79 13.37
CA ALA A 79 1.14 7.02 12.35
C ALA A 79 0.27 6.75 11.12
N GLU A 80 -1.00 6.40 11.33
CA GLU A 80 -1.99 6.17 10.27
C GLU A 80 -2.28 7.45 9.49
N TYR A 81 -2.57 8.57 10.16
CA TYR A 81 -2.86 9.85 9.49
C TYR A 81 -1.68 10.37 8.67
N LYS A 82 -0.45 10.21 9.19
CA LYS A 82 0.75 10.59 8.46
C LYS A 82 0.87 9.81 7.16
N TYR A 83 0.75 8.49 7.23
CA TYR A 83 0.89 7.63 6.06
C TYR A 83 -0.27 7.78 5.08
N LEU A 84 -1.48 8.05 5.58
CA LEU A 84 -2.64 8.38 4.78
C LEU A 84 -2.42 9.66 3.95
N SER A 85 -1.80 10.68 4.54
CA SER A 85 -1.46 11.91 3.82
C SER A 85 -0.48 11.64 2.67
N ASP A 86 0.53 10.81 2.90
CA ASP A 86 1.52 10.48 1.87
C ASP A 86 0.91 9.60 0.76
N ALA A 87 0.09 8.61 1.12
CA ALA A 87 -0.64 7.78 0.15
C ALA A 87 -1.64 8.60 -0.69
N ALA A 88 -2.28 9.60 -0.10
CA ALA A 88 -3.16 10.52 -0.83
C ALA A 88 -2.40 11.36 -1.86
N LYS A 89 -1.19 11.85 -1.53
CA LYS A 89 -0.34 12.58 -2.49
C LYS A 89 0.03 11.69 -3.68
N GLU A 90 0.44 10.45 -3.41
CA GLU A 90 0.78 9.48 -4.46
C GLU A 90 -0.42 9.18 -5.36
N THR A 91 -1.61 9.00 -4.77
CA THR A 91 -2.84 8.76 -5.52
C THR A 91 -3.20 9.96 -6.41
N ILE A 92 -3.10 11.18 -5.89
CA ILE A 92 -3.33 12.41 -6.68
C ILE A 92 -2.30 12.52 -7.81
N TRP A 93 -1.04 12.17 -7.56
CA TRP A 93 0.00 12.18 -8.59
C TRP A 93 -0.32 11.18 -9.72
N LEU A 94 -0.69 9.94 -9.38
CA LEU A 94 -1.10 8.92 -10.35
C LEU A 94 -2.31 9.37 -11.17
N MET A 95 -3.32 9.96 -10.52
CA MET A 95 -4.47 10.52 -11.23
C MET A 95 -4.08 11.60 -12.23
N ASN A 96 -3.20 12.52 -11.83
CA ASN A 96 -2.72 13.58 -12.70
C ASN A 96 -1.91 13.01 -13.87
N LEU A 97 -1.11 11.96 -13.63
CA LEU A 97 -0.39 11.25 -14.68
C LEU A 97 -1.36 10.61 -15.68
N MET A 98 -2.37 9.87 -15.22
CA MET A 98 -3.37 9.25 -16.10
C MET A 98 -4.12 10.28 -16.95
N ARG A 99 -4.50 11.41 -16.36
CA ARG A 99 -5.14 12.51 -17.08
C ARG A 99 -4.24 13.07 -18.18
N LYS A 100 -2.94 13.23 -17.92
CA LYS A 100 -1.96 13.68 -18.92
C LYS A 100 -1.79 12.69 -20.08
N VAL A 101 -1.87 11.38 -19.79
CA VAL A 101 -1.75 10.31 -20.78
C VAL A 101 -3.09 9.98 -21.46
N GLN A 102 -4.14 10.78 -21.23
CA GLN A 102 -5.48 10.62 -21.82
C GLN A 102 -6.17 9.28 -21.47
N LEU A 103 -5.77 8.66 -20.36
CA LEU A 103 -6.49 7.53 -19.77
C LEU A 103 -7.63 8.10 -18.92
N THR A 104 -8.83 8.17 -19.48
CA THR A 104 -10.00 8.81 -18.87
C THR A 104 -10.44 8.09 -17.60
N THR A 105 -10.17 8.67 -16.42
CA THR A 105 -10.69 8.18 -15.14
C THR A 105 -12.08 8.77 -14.88
N SER A 106 -13.13 7.98 -15.05
CA SER A 106 -14.49 8.31 -14.61
C SER A 106 -14.58 8.20 -13.09
N SER A 107 -14.68 9.36 -12.43
CA SER A 107 -15.05 9.60 -11.02
C SER A 107 -14.24 8.88 -9.92
N LEU A 108 -13.68 9.69 -9.02
CA LEU A 108 -13.23 9.28 -7.70
C LEU A 108 -14.40 8.71 -6.89
N ASN A 109 -14.25 7.51 -6.29
CA ASN A 109 -14.80 7.36 -4.94
C ASN A 109 -13.70 7.84 -4.01
N PRO A 110 -13.94 8.89 -3.20
CA PRO A 110 -12.96 9.33 -2.23
C PRO A 110 -12.73 8.18 -1.24
N LEU A 111 -11.49 7.68 -1.21
CA LEU A 111 -10.87 7.11 -0.03
C LEU A 111 -11.79 6.17 0.76
N LEU A 112 -11.96 4.92 0.30
CA LEU A 112 -12.46 3.88 1.20
C LEU A 112 -11.37 3.59 2.23
N LEU A 113 -11.41 4.35 3.31
CA LEU A 113 -10.65 4.10 4.53
C LEU A 113 -11.24 2.85 5.17
N ASN A 114 -10.86 1.68 4.64
CA ASN A 114 -11.34 0.41 5.16
C ASN A 114 -10.53 0.07 6.40
N TYR A 115 -10.94 0.67 7.52
CA TYR A 115 -10.43 0.37 8.85
C TYR A 115 -11.02 -0.98 9.29
N ASN A 116 -10.40 -2.07 8.83
CA ASN A 116 -10.75 -3.40 9.30
C ASN A 116 -10.21 -3.58 10.72
N LYS A 117 -11.08 -3.36 11.71
CA LYS A 117 -10.90 -3.91 13.07
C LYS A 117 -11.39 -5.34 13.13
#